data_AF-A6Q8J0-F1
#
_entry.id   AF-A6Q8J0-F1
#
_cell.length_a   1.000
_cell.length_b   1.000
_cell.length_c   1.000
_cell.angle_alpha   90.00
_cell.angle_beta   90.00
_cell.angle_gamma   90.00
#
_symmetry.space_group_name_H-M   'P 1'
#
loop_
_entity.id
_entity.type
_entity.pdbx_description
1 polymer ?
#
loop_
_entity_poly.entity_id
_entity_poly.type
_entity_poly.pdbx_seq_one_letter_code
_entity_poly.pdbx_strand_id
1 'polypeptide(L)'
;MSEDFNAKMKLLIKSEKAMLRLEMKKKSRQTFWITLGLLAVLVSLVLLNVTVYLYLAERYTTLQAAAILSGINLTVAALFFFISSRQENTAEAQAIEEIRDFAWEQLSTDLDDVKQNVSEFKESVVKVKKSVDSFTNGTAFGLNKVMPVITTLIELNKKKS
;
A
#
# COMPACT_ATOMS: atom_id res chain seq x y z
N MET A 1 -25.50 -18.57 23.49
CA MET A 1 -24.44 -18.76 22.48
C MET A 1 -23.42 -17.60 22.46
N SER A 2 -23.80 -16.38 22.86
CA SER A 2 -22.91 -15.21 22.93
C SER A 2 -21.93 -15.18 24.12
N GLU A 3 -22.28 -15.77 25.28
CA GLU A 3 -21.39 -15.79 26.46
C GLU A 3 -20.14 -16.65 26.26
N ASP A 4 -20.27 -17.81 25.62
CA ASP A 4 -19.15 -18.73 25.34
C ASP A 4 -18.15 -18.11 24.34
N PHE A 5 -18.66 -17.36 23.36
CA PHE A 5 -17.83 -16.58 22.42
C PHE A 5 -17.05 -15.47 23.13
N ASN A 6 -17.70 -14.74 24.03
CA ASN A 6 -17.07 -13.64 24.77
C ASN A 6 -16.00 -14.15 25.75
N ALA A 7 -16.23 -15.31 26.39
CA ALA A 7 -15.26 -15.97 27.24
C ALA A 7 -14.01 -16.44 26.47
N LYS A 8 -14.19 -17.04 25.28
CA LYS A 8 -13.10 -17.45 24.39
C LYS A 8 -12.29 -16.26 23.88
N MET A 9 -12.96 -15.18 23.48
CA MET A 9 -12.32 -13.92 23.05
C MET A 9 -11.46 -13.31 24.17
N LYS A 10 -12.00 -13.28 25.40
CA LYS A 10 -11.30 -12.74 26.57
C LYS A 10 -10.08 -13.59 26.96
N LEU A 11 -10.16 -14.90 26.78
CA LEU A 11 -9.04 -15.83 26.95
C LEU A 11 -7.96 -15.63 25.89
N LEU A 12 -8.34 -15.51 24.61
CA LEU A 12 -7.42 -15.22 23.51
C LEU A 12 -6.64 -13.91 23.75
N ILE A 13 -7.36 -12.81 24.01
CA ILE A 13 -6.74 -11.50 24.27
C ILE A 13 -5.81 -11.55 25.50
N LYS A 14 -6.17 -12.31 26.53
CA LYS A 14 -5.33 -12.49 27.73
C LYS A 14 -4.08 -13.31 27.41
N SER A 15 -4.19 -14.32 26.56
CA SER A 15 -3.07 -15.15 26.12
C SER A 15 -2.11 -14.41 25.17
N GLU A 16 -2.61 -13.60 24.23
CA GLU A 16 -1.77 -12.72 23.39
C GLU A 16 -1.07 -11.65 24.22
N LYS A 17 -1.78 -10.99 25.14
CA LYS A 17 -1.14 -10.02 26.06
C LYS A 17 -0.10 -10.69 26.95
N ALA A 18 -0.29 -11.95 27.34
CA ALA A 18 0.69 -12.70 28.12
C ALA A 18 1.93 -13.05 27.28
N MET A 19 1.74 -13.52 26.03
CA MET A 19 2.84 -13.77 25.09
C MET A 19 3.62 -12.50 24.78
N LEU A 20 2.94 -11.40 24.42
CA LEU A 20 3.58 -10.10 24.16
C LEU A 20 4.38 -9.59 25.36
N ARG A 21 3.87 -9.74 26.59
CA ARG A 21 4.61 -9.34 27.80
C ARG A 21 5.85 -10.20 28.03
N LEU A 22 5.80 -11.49 27.72
CA LEU A 22 6.94 -12.40 27.84
C LEU A 22 8.01 -12.09 26.79
N GLU A 23 7.61 -11.89 25.53
CA GLU A 23 8.51 -11.48 24.46
C GLU A 23 9.16 -10.12 24.76
N MET A 24 8.38 -9.13 25.21
CA MET A 24 8.92 -7.82 25.57
C MET A 24 9.94 -7.88 26.72
N LYS A 25 9.72 -8.73 27.74
CA LYS A 25 10.69 -8.90 28.83
C LYS A 25 11.99 -9.52 28.35
N LYS A 26 11.92 -10.50 27.45
CA LYS A 26 13.11 -11.15 26.86
C LYS A 26 13.86 -10.16 25.95
N LYS A 27 13.13 -9.46 25.08
CA LYS A 27 13.69 -8.47 24.14
C LYS A 27 14.33 -7.30 24.89
N SER A 28 13.70 -6.79 25.95
CA SER A 28 14.23 -5.66 26.75
C SER A 28 15.59 -5.97 27.40
N ARG A 29 15.75 -7.13 28.05
CA ARG A 29 17.04 -7.51 28.65
C ARG A 29 18.09 -7.78 27.59
N GLN A 30 17.70 -8.40 26.48
CA GLN A 30 18.58 -8.69 25.36
C GLN A 30 19.07 -7.40 24.69
N THR A 31 18.22 -6.39 24.54
CA THR A 31 18.60 -5.07 24.00
C THR A 31 19.70 -4.43 24.83
N PHE A 32 19.64 -4.48 26.16
CA PHE A 32 20.68 -3.89 27.00
C PHE A 32 22.06 -4.52 26.75
N TRP A 33 22.14 -5.85 26.73
CA TRP A 33 23.39 -6.57 26.45
C TRP A 33 23.86 -6.36 25.01
N ILE A 34 22.95 -6.31 24.03
CA ILE A 34 23.29 -5.99 22.64
C ILE A 34 23.88 -4.59 22.55
N THR A 35 23.27 -3.58 23.19
CA THR A 35 23.79 -2.20 23.17
C THR A 35 25.16 -2.12 23.83
N LEU A 36 25.36 -2.80 24.98
CA LEU A 36 26.64 -2.84 25.66
C LEU A 36 27.71 -3.52 24.80
N GLY A 37 27.37 -4.64 24.16
CA GLY A 37 28.24 -5.35 23.22
C GLY A 37 28.59 -4.48 22.00
N LEU A 38 27.61 -3.77 21.44
CA LEU A 38 27.82 -2.85 20.33
C LEU A 38 28.79 -1.73 20.70
N LEU A 39 28.64 -1.13 21.90
CA LEU A 39 29.58 -0.13 22.40
C LEU A 39 30.99 -0.70 22.55
N ALA A 40 31.14 -1.90 23.11
CA ALA A 40 32.44 -2.55 23.23
C ALA A 40 33.09 -2.80 21.86
N VAL A 41 32.31 -3.27 20.87
CA VAL A 41 32.78 -3.47 19.49
C VAL A 41 33.25 -2.16 18.86
N LEU A 42 32.50 -1.07 19.03
CA LEU A 42 32.88 0.25 18.52
C LEU A 42 34.20 0.75 19.15
N VAL A 43 34.34 0.61 20.47
CA VAL A 43 35.58 0.99 21.17
C VAL A 43 36.76 0.14 20.69
N SER A 44 36.57 -1.17 20.54
CA SER A 44 37.60 -2.07 20.02
C SER A 44 37.98 -1.73 18.58
N LEU A 45 37.04 -1.32 17.73
CA LEU A 45 37.32 -0.91 16.35
C LEU A 45 38.18 0.35 16.28
N VAL A 46 37.92 1.33 17.15
CA VAL A 46 38.74 2.55 17.26
C VAL A 46 40.14 2.20 17.73
N LEU A 47 40.26 1.40 18.80
CA LEU A 47 41.56 1.00 19.32
C LEU A 47 42.35 0.15 18.31
N LEU A 48 41.69 -0.74 17.58
CA LEU A 48 42.32 -1.54 16.53
C LEU A 48 42.89 -0.63 15.42
N ASN A 49 42.16 0.39 14.99
CA ASN A 49 42.68 1.37 14.03
C ASN A 49 43.93 2.09 14.57
N VAL A 50 43.89 2.52 15.83
CA VAL A 50 45.04 3.16 16.49
C VAL A 50 46.23 2.20 16.58
N THR A 51 46.02 0.95 17.00
CA THR A 51 47.08 -0.06 17.09
C THR A 51 47.69 -0.37 15.74
N VAL A 52 46.87 -0.56 14.70
CA VAL A 52 47.36 -0.79 13.33
C VAL A 52 48.12 0.43 12.82
N TYR A 53 47.62 1.64 13.07
CA TYR A 53 48.31 2.87 12.70
C TYR A 53 49.70 2.97 13.35
N LEU A 54 49.78 2.77 14.66
CA LEU A 54 51.04 2.82 15.41
C LEU A 54 52.02 1.77 14.92
N TYR A 55 51.56 0.55 14.67
CA TYR A 55 52.38 -0.52 14.09
C TYR A 55 52.92 -0.18 12.70
N LEU A 56 52.10 0.44 11.85
CA LEU A 56 52.56 0.91 10.53
C LEU A 56 53.53 2.08 10.66
N ALA A 57 53.30 2.99 11.61
CA ALA A 57 54.15 4.15 11.85
C ALA A 57 55.55 3.78 12.36
N GLU A 58 55.74 2.60 12.97
CA GLU A 58 57.07 2.09 13.32
C GLU A 58 57.94 1.73 12.09
N ARG A 59 57.31 1.45 10.95
CA ARG A 59 58.00 0.93 9.74
C ARG A 59 57.92 1.86 8.54
N TYR A 60 56.96 2.77 8.53
CA TYR A 60 56.65 3.66 7.41
C TYR A 60 56.57 5.12 7.88
N THR A 61 56.63 6.05 6.94
CA THR A 61 56.35 7.46 7.27
C THR A 61 54.88 7.64 7.65
N THR A 62 54.59 8.66 8.46
CA THR A 62 53.23 9.04 8.90
C THR A 62 52.23 9.07 7.74
N LEU A 63 52.64 9.63 6.59
CA LEU A 63 51.81 9.73 5.40
C LEU A 63 51.52 8.35 4.79
N GLN A 64 52.54 7.50 4.66
CA GLN A 64 52.39 6.14 4.13
C GLN A 64 51.53 5.26 5.05
N ALA A 65 51.74 5.34 6.37
CA ALA A 65 50.94 4.63 7.35
C ALA A 65 49.44 5.01 7.26
N ALA A 66 49.14 6.31 7.17
CA ALA A 66 47.77 6.81 7.00
C ALA A 66 47.15 6.39 5.65
N ALA A 67 47.94 6.39 4.56
CA ALA A 67 47.48 5.97 3.25
C ALA A 67 47.14 4.46 3.22
N ILE A 68 47.99 3.61 3.80
CA ILE A 68 47.73 2.17 3.88
C ILE A 68 46.51 1.90 4.77
N LEU A 69 46.42 2.53 5.94
CA LEU A 69 45.30 2.34 6.86
C LEU A 69 43.96 2.79 6.24
N SER A 70 43.95 3.92 5.55
CA SER A 70 42.75 4.39 4.84
C SER A 70 42.37 3.45 3.69
N GLY A 71 43.34 2.90 2.95
CA GLY A 71 43.09 1.86 1.95
C GLY A 71 42.48 0.58 2.53
N ILE A 72 42.97 0.12 3.68
CA ILE A 72 42.40 -1.03 4.41
C ILE A 72 40.96 -0.72 4.82
N ASN A 73 40.70 0.44 5.42
CA ASN A 73 39.35 0.83 5.85
C ASN A 73 38.37 0.94 4.67
N LEU A 74 38.79 1.48 3.53
CA LEU A 74 37.97 1.51 2.32
C LEU A 74 37.65 0.10 1.81
N THR A 75 38.62 -0.80 1.84
CA THR A 75 38.42 -2.20 1.43
C THR A 75 37.42 -2.91 2.34
N VAL A 76 37.55 -2.73 3.65
CA VAL A 76 36.62 -3.28 4.65
C VAL A 76 35.21 -2.68 4.47
N ALA A 77 35.11 -1.37 4.24
CA ALA A 77 33.82 -0.72 3.96
C ALA A 77 33.16 -1.27 2.70
N ALA A 78 33.93 -1.44 1.61
CA ALA A 78 33.43 -2.04 0.37
C ALA A 78 32.91 -3.47 0.59
N LEU A 79 33.61 -4.27 1.40
CA LEU A 79 33.15 -5.62 1.76
C LEU A 79 31.83 -5.58 2.55
N PHE A 80 31.69 -4.69 3.53
CA PHE A 80 30.43 -4.55 4.27
C PHE A 80 29.29 -4.08 3.37
N PHE A 81 29.52 -3.12 2.47
CA PHE A 81 28.52 -2.71 1.48
C PHE A 81 28.11 -3.87 0.59
N PHE A 82 29.06 -4.66 0.11
CA PHE A 82 28.78 -5.83 -0.71
C PHE A 82 27.94 -6.88 0.02
N ILE A 83 28.28 -7.19 1.27
CA ILE A 83 27.51 -8.13 2.11
C ILE A 83 26.13 -7.56 2.41
N SER A 84 26.03 -6.28 2.77
CA SER A 84 24.76 -5.62 3.07
C SER A 84 23.84 -5.57 1.85
N SER A 85 24.39 -5.39 0.64
CA SER A 85 23.60 -5.38 -0.60
C SER A 85 22.96 -6.73 -0.93
N ARG A 86 23.42 -7.80 -0.28
CA ARG A 86 22.94 -9.17 -0.47
C ARG A 86 21.98 -9.65 0.62
N GLN A 87 21.68 -8.82 1.62
CA GLN A 87 20.70 -9.19 2.64
C GLN A 87 19.29 -8.99 2.09
N GLU A 88 18.52 -10.08 2.00
CA GLU A 88 17.12 -10.05 1.58
C GLU A 88 16.24 -9.36 2.64
N ASN A 89 15.18 -8.72 2.16
CA ASN A 89 14.17 -8.06 2.98
C ASN A 89 13.59 -9.05 4.01
N THR A 90 13.67 -8.68 5.29
CA THR A 90 13.23 -9.48 6.44
C THR A 90 11.77 -9.93 6.29
N ALA A 91 11.35 -11.01 6.96
CA ALA A 91 9.96 -11.52 6.95
C ALA A 91 8.89 -10.44 7.22
N GLU A 92 9.23 -9.38 7.97
CA GLU A 92 8.37 -8.22 8.20
C GLU A 92 8.13 -7.39 6.93
N ALA A 93 9.14 -7.24 6.08
CA ALA A 93 9.04 -6.55 4.80
C ALA A 93 8.28 -7.40 3.76
N GLN A 94 8.44 -8.73 3.79
CA GLN A 94 7.62 -9.65 2.98
C GLN A 94 6.14 -9.59 3.39
N ALA A 95 5.83 -9.56 4.70
CA ALA A 95 4.45 -9.40 5.16
C ALA A 95 3.83 -8.05 4.76
N ILE A 96 4.61 -6.97 4.78
CA ILE A 96 4.16 -5.65 4.30
C ILE A 96 3.93 -5.67 2.78
N GLU A 97 4.79 -6.37 2.03
CA GLU A 97 4.65 -6.58 0.59
C GLU A 97 3.40 -7.40 0.27
N GLU A 98 3.14 -8.49 0.98
CA GLU A 98 1.90 -9.28 0.85
C GLU A 98 0.64 -8.46 1.19
N ILE A 99 0.67 -7.64 2.24
CA ILE A 99 -0.46 -6.75 2.58
C ILE A 99 -0.70 -5.71 1.49
N ARG A 100 0.38 -5.13 0.95
CA ARG A 100 0.31 -4.16 -0.16
C ARG A 100 -0.28 -4.82 -1.40
N ASP A 101 0.19 -6.01 -1.74
CA ASP A 101 -0.21 -6.72 -2.95
C ASP A 101 -1.67 -7.21 -2.82
N PHE A 102 -2.07 -7.68 -1.63
CA PHE A 102 -3.46 -8.00 -1.30
C PHE A 102 -4.39 -6.78 -1.38
N ALA A 103 -3.94 -5.61 -0.93
CA ALA A 103 -4.70 -4.37 -1.05
C ALA A 103 -4.83 -3.90 -2.51
N TRP A 104 -3.79 -4.08 -3.33
CA TRP A 104 -3.87 -3.82 -4.78
C TRP A 104 -4.80 -4.78 -5.50
N GLU A 105 -4.79 -6.05 -5.15
CA GLU A 105 -5.67 -7.06 -5.73
C GLU A 105 -7.15 -6.75 -5.44
N GLN A 106 -7.49 -6.40 -4.20
CA GLN A 106 -8.85 -5.95 -3.86
C GLN A 106 -9.26 -4.68 -4.62
N LEU A 107 -8.37 -3.68 -4.69
CA LEU A 107 -8.66 -2.44 -5.42
C LEU A 107 -8.87 -2.70 -6.92
N SER A 108 -8.11 -3.63 -7.50
CA SER A 108 -8.27 -4.01 -8.91
C SER A 108 -9.59 -4.74 -9.17
N THR A 109 -10.01 -5.59 -8.24
CA THR A 109 -11.30 -6.31 -8.33
C THR A 109 -12.48 -5.34 -8.24
N ASP A 110 -12.42 -4.38 -7.31
CA ASP A 110 -13.43 -3.33 -7.18
C ASP A 110 -13.51 -2.41 -8.42
N LEU A 111 -12.39 -2.17 -9.10
CA LEU A 111 -12.35 -1.38 -10.34
C LEU A 111 -12.98 -2.10 -11.54
N ASP A 112 -12.85 -3.42 -11.61
CA ASP A 112 -13.47 -4.22 -12.66
C ASP A 112 -14.99 -4.32 -12.45
N ASP A 113 -15.46 -4.42 -11.21
CA ASP A 113 -16.88 -4.33 -10.88
C ASP A 113 -17.44 -2.93 -11.20
N VAL A 114 -16.70 -1.85 -10.94
CA VAL A 114 -17.12 -0.49 -11.33
C VAL A 114 -17.15 -0.32 -12.85
N LYS A 115 -16.20 -0.89 -13.60
CA LYS A 115 -16.22 -0.88 -15.07
C LYS A 115 -17.44 -1.60 -15.64
N GLN A 116 -17.79 -2.75 -15.06
CA GLN A 116 -18.98 -3.49 -15.48
C GLN A 116 -20.26 -2.69 -15.23
N ASN A 117 -20.39 -2.09 -14.05
CA ASN A 117 -21.50 -1.20 -13.72
C ASN A 117 -21.57 0.06 -14.62
N VAL A 118 -20.43 0.64 -15.00
CA VAL A 118 -20.37 1.78 -15.93
C VAL A 118 -20.73 1.37 -17.36
N SER A 119 -20.34 0.17 -17.80
CA SER A 119 -20.72 -0.38 -19.10
C SER A 119 -22.23 -0.64 -19.18
N GLU A 120 -22.81 -1.24 -18.14
CA GLU A 120 -24.25 -1.47 -18.02
C GLU A 120 -25.05 -0.17 -17.95
N PHE A 121 -24.52 0.85 -17.24
CA PHE A 121 -25.11 2.18 -17.20
C PHE A 121 -25.08 2.85 -18.58
N LYS A 122 -23.94 2.76 -19.30
CA LYS A 122 -23.80 3.30 -20.66
C LYS A 122 -24.78 2.63 -21.64
N GLU A 123 -24.94 1.30 -21.56
CA GLU A 123 -25.95 0.59 -22.35
C GLU A 123 -27.38 1.02 -22.01
N SER A 124 -27.67 1.23 -20.73
CA SER A 124 -28.98 1.68 -20.25
C SER A 124 -29.30 3.09 -20.77
N VAL A 125 -28.34 4.01 -20.73
CA VAL A 125 -28.49 5.36 -21.29
C VAL A 125 -28.66 5.33 -22.81
N VAL A 126 -27.93 4.47 -23.53
CA VAL A 126 -28.09 4.30 -24.98
C VAL A 126 -29.47 3.73 -25.33
N LYS A 127 -29.99 2.78 -24.55
CA LYS A 127 -31.36 2.23 -24.72
C LYS A 127 -32.42 3.29 -24.45
N VAL A 128 -32.26 4.10 -23.40
CA VAL A 128 -33.18 5.21 -23.11
C VAL A 128 -33.16 6.25 -24.24
N LYS A 129 -31.98 6.63 -24.73
CA LYS A 129 -31.85 7.54 -25.87
C LYS A 129 -32.51 6.97 -27.13
N LYS A 130 -32.31 5.69 -27.43
CA LYS A 130 -32.97 5.02 -28.57
C LYS A 130 -34.49 4.92 -28.40
N SER A 131 -35.00 4.67 -27.20
CA SER A 131 -36.43 4.69 -26.93
C SER A 131 -37.03 6.08 -27.07
N VAL A 132 -36.35 7.12 -26.59
CA VAL A 132 -36.79 8.52 -26.77
C VAL A 132 -36.71 8.92 -28.24
N ASP A 133 -35.62 8.60 -28.95
CA ASP A 133 -35.47 8.85 -30.39
C ASP A 133 -36.50 8.07 -31.22
N SER A 134 -36.91 6.88 -30.79
CA SER A 134 -37.97 6.09 -31.45
C SER A 134 -39.36 6.61 -31.12
N PHE A 135 -39.55 7.17 -29.92
CA PHE A 135 -40.80 7.81 -29.51
C PHE A 135 -40.99 9.17 -30.20
N THR A 136 -39.90 9.91 -30.45
CA THR A 136 -39.93 11.20 -31.16
C THR A 136 -40.00 11.02 -32.66
N ASN A 137 -39.28 10.06 -33.26
CA ASN A 137 -39.43 9.73 -34.68
C ASN A 137 -40.74 8.96 -34.98
N GLY A 138 -41.37 8.38 -33.96
CA GLY A 138 -42.70 7.76 -34.00
C GLY A 138 -43.88 8.71 -33.81
N THR A 139 -43.65 10.03 -33.76
CA THR A 139 -44.74 11.04 -33.66
C THR A 139 -45.56 11.24 -34.93
N ALA A 140 -45.60 10.25 -35.82
CA ALA A 140 -46.64 10.12 -36.84
C ALA A 140 -48.00 9.65 -36.26
N PHE A 141 -48.08 9.23 -34.99
CA PHE A 141 -49.28 8.55 -34.45
C PHE A 141 -50.06 9.26 -33.33
N GLY A 142 -49.77 10.54 -33.04
CA GLY A 142 -50.52 11.28 -32.00
C GLY A 142 -50.97 12.68 -32.41
N LEU A 143 -50.10 13.44 -33.08
CA LEU A 143 -50.38 14.84 -33.44
C LEU A 143 -51.36 14.96 -34.61
N ASN A 144 -51.30 14.08 -35.61
CA ASN A 144 -52.23 14.10 -36.74
C ASN A 144 -53.68 13.71 -36.38
N LYS A 145 -53.91 13.03 -35.24
CA LYS A 145 -55.26 12.68 -34.78
C LYS A 145 -55.92 13.78 -33.94
N VAL A 146 -55.16 14.68 -33.33
CA VAL A 146 -55.72 15.80 -32.54
C VAL A 146 -55.94 17.06 -33.36
N MET A 147 -55.29 17.18 -34.53
CA MET A 147 -55.51 18.29 -35.46
C MET A 147 -56.98 18.50 -35.86
N PRO A 148 -57.74 17.46 -36.29
CA PRO A 148 -59.15 17.64 -36.64
C PRO A 148 -60.04 17.99 -35.44
N VAL A 149 -59.65 17.62 -34.22
CA VAL A 149 -60.39 17.99 -33.00
C VAL A 149 -60.16 19.47 -32.66
N ILE A 150 -58.92 19.94 -32.80
CA ILE A 150 -58.58 21.37 -32.57
C ILE A 150 -59.27 22.24 -33.63
N THR A 151 -59.30 21.83 -34.90
CA THR A 151 -59.94 22.64 -35.96
C THR A 151 -61.46 22.63 -35.85
N THR A 152 -62.10 21.50 -35.54
CA THR A 152 -63.56 21.45 -35.36
C THR A 152 -64.02 22.26 -34.14
N LEU A 153 -63.25 22.28 -33.05
CA LEU A 153 -63.52 23.15 -31.91
C LEU A 153 -63.37 24.65 -32.25
N ILE A 154 -62.40 25.01 -33.09
CA ILE A 154 -62.21 26.40 -33.55
C ILE A 154 -63.32 26.83 -34.52
N GLU A 155 -63.74 25.97 -35.44
CA GLU A 155 -64.82 26.27 -36.39
C GLU A 155 -66.20 26.35 -35.71
N LEU A 156 -66.46 25.51 -34.71
CA LEU A 156 -67.71 25.57 -33.92
C LEU A 156 -67.82 26.87 -33.11
N ASN A 157 -66.71 27.43 -32.63
CA ASN A 157 -66.70 28.73 -31.95
C ASN A 157 -66.92 29.89 -32.93
N LYS A 158 -66.41 29.78 -34.16
CA LYS A 158 -66.54 30.83 -35.19
C LYS A 158 -67.92 30.90 -35.85
N LYS A 159 -68.72 29.84 -35.78
CA LYS A 159 -70.08 29.79 -36.36
C LYS A 159 -71.18 30.16 -35.36
N LYS A 160 -70.85 30.34 -34.08
CA LYS A 160 -71.80 30.73 -33.02
C LYS A 160 -71.62 32.17 -32.54
N SER A 161 -70.74 32.94 -33.17
CA SER A 161 -70.62 34.40 -33.02
C SER A 161 -70.96 35.10 -34.33
#